data_AF-A0A0E4HBG2-F1
#
_entry.id   AF-A0A0E4HBG2-F1
#
_cell.length_a   1.000
_cell.length_b   1.000
_cell.length_c   1.000
_cell.angle_alpha   90.00
_cell.angle_beta   90.00
_cell.angle_gamma   90.00
#
_symmetry.space_group_name_H-M   'P 1'
#
loop_
_entity.id
_entity.type
_entity.pdbx_description
1 polymer ?
#
loop_
_entity_poly.entity_id
_entity_poly.type
_entity_poly.pdbx_seq_one_letter_code
_entity_poly.pdbx_strand_id
1 'polypeptide(L)'
;MGKLATFVLELLRMCLLLIITIGLLGGLEDAIFKLLYGWTIYPGSAVVGNIILFFVLYRNYWQFRGWFESDKNQRLEQHLTRSLIGLSLLLILLPFAVPLLK
;
A
#
# COMPACT_ATOMS: atom_id res chain seq x y z
N MET A 1 5.00 -2.18 30.97
CA MET A 1 3.80 -2.55 30.18
C MET A 1 4.10 -3.86 29.46
N GLY A 2 3.19 -4.84 29.48
CA GLY A 2 3.48 -6.18 28.96
C GLY A 2 3.79 -6.17 27.47
N LYS A 3 4.77 -6.96 27.02
CA LYS A 3 5.18 -7.09 25.60
C LYS A 3 3.99 -7.34 24.65
N LEU A 4 2.93 -7.96 25.14
CA LEU A 4 1.67 -8.19 24.41
C LEU A 4 0.91 -6.89 24.10
N ALA A 5 0.87 -5.93 25.01
CA ALA A 5 0.16 -4.67 24.80
C ALA A 5 0.84 -3.84 23.70
N THR A 6 2.18 -3.79 23.70
CA THR A 6 2.95 -3.11 22.66
C THR A 6 2.77 -3.77 21.30
N PHE A 7 2.71 -5.10 21.25
CA PHE A 7 2.41 -5.85 20.02
C PHE A 7 1.01 -5.52 19.47
N VAL A 8 -0.02 -5.52 20.32
CA VAL A 8 -1.39 -5.17 19.91
C VAL A 8 -1.47 -3.73 19.39
N LEU A 9 -0.77 -2.79 20.02
CA LEU A 9 -0.69 -1.40 19.56
C LEU A 9 -0.03 -1.28 18.18
N GLU A 10 1.03 -2.04 17.91
CA GLU A 10 1.70 -2.03 16.60
C GLU A 10 0.80 -2.64 15.52
N LEU A 11 0.06 -3.71 15.84
CA LEU A 11 -0.93 -4.29 14.92
C LEU A 11 -2.07 -3.31 14.63
N LEU A 12 -2.58 -2.62 15.66
CA LEU A 12 -3.59 -1.59 15.48
C LEU A 12 -3.08 -0.46 14.58
N ARG A 13 -1.84 0.00 14.80
CA ARG A 13 -1.18 1.00 13.96
C ARG A 13 -1.07 0.52 12.51
N MET A 14 -0.68 -0.73 12.28
CA MET A 14 -0.63 -1.32 10.93
C MET A 14 -2.00 -1.25 10.25
N CYS A 15 -3.06 -1.68 10.93
CA CYS A 15 -4.42 -1.65 10.41
C CYS A 15 -4.90 -0.22 10.11
N LEU A 16 -4.64 0.73 11.01
CA LEU A 16 -5.00 2.14 10.81
C LEU A 16 -4.26 2.73 9.60
N LEU A 17 -2.96 2.49 9.50
CA LEU A 17 -2.15 2.96 8.37
C LEU A 17 -2.61 2.33 7.06
N LEU A 18 -3.01 1.05 7.07
CA LEU A 18 -3.55 0.36 5.89
C LEU A 18 -4.84 1.03 5.41
N ILE A 19 -5.79 1.25 6.31
CA ILE A 19 -7.08 1.88 6.00
C ILE A 19 -6.87 3.31 5.48
N ILE A 20 -6.02 4.09 6.13
CA ILE A 20 -5.69 5.46 5.71
C ILE A 20 -5.03 5.46 4.33
N THR A 21 -4.06 4.56 4.11
CA THR A 21 -3.32 4.49 2.84
C THR A 21 -4.23 4.08 1.69
N ILE A 22 -5.00 3.00 1.85
CA ILE A 22 -5.92 2.55 0.79
C ILE A 22 -7.03 3.58 0.56
N GLY A 23 -7.57 4.20 1.61
CA GLY A 23 -8.58 5.25 1.48
C GLY A 23 -8.06 6.48 0.74
N LEU A 24 -6.85 6.94 1.08
CA LEU A 24 -6.21 8.09 0.43
C LEU A 24 -5.82 7.79 -1.02
N LEU A 25 -5.09 6.69 -1.28
CA LEU A 25 -4.69 6.33 -2.63
C LEU A 25 -5.91 6.01 -3.50
N GLY A 26 -6.82 5.17 -3.02
CA GLY A 26 -8.04 4.81 -3.76
C GLY A 26 -8.93 6.02 -4.05
N GLY A 27 -9.07 6.94 -3.09
CA GLY A 27 -9.80 8.19 -3.30
C GLY A 27 -9.11 9.13 -4.31
N LEU A 28 -7.78 9.23 -4.27
CA LEU A 28 -7.01 9.98 -5.25
C LEU A 28 -7.12 9.38 -6.65
N GLU A 29 -6.99 8.06 -6.77
CA GLU A 29 -7.12 7.35 -8.04
C GLU A 29 -8.51 7.54 -8.64
N ASP A 30 -9.58 7.39 -7.86
CA ASP A 30 -10.96 7.62 -8.30
C ASP A 30 -11.19 9.08 -8.75
N ALA A 31 -10.64 10.05 -8.02
CA ALA A 31 -10.72 11.46 -8.38
C ALA A 31 -9.98 11.76 -9.70
N ILE A 32 -8.76 11.25 -9.86
CA ILE A 32 -7.96 11.39 -11.09
C ILE A 32 -8.66 10.69 -12.26
N PHE A 33 -9.22 9.49 -12.03
CA PHE A 33 -9.96 8.74 -13.05
C PHE A 33 -11.20 9.51 -13.54
N LYS A 34 -11.98 10.06 -12.61
CA LYS A 34 -13.15 10.89 -12.95
C LYS A 34 -12.75 12.14 -13.72
N LEU A 35 -11.64 12.77 -13.35
CA LEU A 35 -11.13 13.94 -14.05
C LEU A 35 -10.70 13.62 -15.49
N LEU A 36 -10.06 12.47 -15.72
CA LEU A 36 -9.57 12.06 -17.03
C LEU A 36 -10.66 11.51 -17.96
N TYR A 37 -11.56 10.68 -17.44
CA TYR A 37 -12.48 9.89 -18.28
C TYR A 37 -13.97 10.19 -18.03
N GLY A 38 -14.32 11.03 -17.07
CA GLY A 38 -15.70 11.45 -16.82
C GLY A 38 -16.62 10.39 -16.20
N TRP A 39 -16.10 9.18 -15.91
CA TRP A 39 -16.83 8.08 -15.29
C TRP A 39 -16.01 7.40 -14.17
N THR A 40 -16.69 6.65 -13.31
CA THR A 40 -16.09 5.94 -12.19
C THR A 40 -15.91 4.48 -12.54
N ILE A 41 -14.69 3.97 -12.48
CA ILE A 41 -14.45 2.53 -12.48
C ILE A 41 -13.68 2.20 -11.20
N TYR A 42 -14.03 1.08 -10.55
CA TYR A 42 -13.32 0.58 -9.38
C TYR A 42 -12.45 -0.60 -9.82
N PRO A 43 -11.24 -0.35 -10.35
CA PRO A 43 -10.40 -1.42 -10.83
C PRO A 43 -9.80 -2.16 -9.63
N GLY A 44 -10.24 -3.40 -9.42
CA GLY A 44 -9.69 -4.27 -8.38
C GLY A 44 -8.17 -4.44 -8.48
N SER A 45 -7.60 -4.30 -9.69
CA SER A 45 -6.15 -4.33 -9.90
C SER A 45 -5.43 -3.18 -9.16
N ALA A 46 -5.97 -1.96 -9.19
CA ALA A 46 -5.35 -0.82 -8.52
C ALA A 46 -5.36 -1.00 -7.00
N VAL A 47 -6.46 -1.51 -6.44
CA VAL A 47 -6.57 -1.84 -5.01
C VAL A 47 -5.48 -2.86 -4.60
N VAL A 48 -5.29 -3.91 -5.40
CA VAL A 48 -4.22 -4.91 -5.15
C VAL A 48 -2.84 -4.26 -5.25
N GLY A 49 -2.63 -3.39 -6.24
CA GLY A 49 -1.40 -2.62 -6.40
C GLY A 49 -1.09 -1.75 -5.17
N ASN A 50 -2.09 -1.05 -4.64
CA ASN A 50 -1.97 -0.22 -3.44
C ASN A 50 -1.66 -1.04 -2.18
N ILE A 51 -2.27 -2.22 -2.04
CA ILE A 51 -1.97 -3.13 -0.92
C ILE A 51 -0.50 -3.55 -0.98
N ILE A 52 0.01 -3.90 -2.17
CA ILE A 52 1.42 -4.26 -2.36
C ILE A 52 2.32 -3.07 -2.04
N LEU A 53 1.98 -1.86 -2.52
CA LEU A 53 2.73 -0.63 -2.23
C LEU A 53 2.80 -0.37 -0.73
N PHE A 54 1.66 -0.45 -0.05
CA PHE A 54 1.56 -0.29 1.39
C PHE A 54 2.42 -1.32 2.12
N PHE A 55 2.36 -2.60 1.71
CA PHE A 55 3.14 -3.65 2.34
C PHE A 55 4.65 -3.36 2.27
N VAL A 56 5.13 -2.90 1.11
CA VAL A 56 6.54 -2.53 0.92
C VAL A 56 6.92 -1.33 1.78
N LEU A 57 6.11 -0.27 1.80
CA LEU A 57 6.33 0.93 2.61
C LEU A 57 6.31 0.61 4.10
N TYR A 58 5.32 -0.18 4.52
CA TYR A 58 5.15 -0.59 5.90
C TYR A 58 6.37 -1.39 6.36
N ARG A 59 6.76 -2.41 5.60
CA ARG A 59 7.88 -3.26 6.01
C ARG A 59 9.22 -2.55 5.97
N ASN A 60 9.46 -1.66 5.02
CA ASN A 60 10.78 -1.01 4.89
C ASN A 60 10.94 0.25 5.76
N TYR A 61 9.85 0.96 6.08
CA TYR A 61 9.93 2.24 6.76
C TYR A 61 9.09 2.31 8.05
N TRP A 62 7.78 2.02 7.99
CA TRP A 62 6.91 2.22 9.16
C TRP A 62 7.10 1.19 10.27
N GLN A 63 7.45 -0.05 9.93
CA GLN A 63 7.73 -1.12 10.89
C GLN A 63 8.97 -0.84 11.77
N PHE A 64 9.92 -0.03 11.28
CA PHE A 64 11.13 0.36 12.04
C PHE A 64 10.96 1.63 12.88
N ARG A 65 9.86 2.36 12.68
CA ARG A 65 9.48 3.52 13.49
C ARG A 65 8.48 3.13 14.59
N GLY A 66 8.39 1.83 14.90
CA GLY A 66 7.48 1.23 15.87
C GLY A 66 7.89 1.46 17.32
N TRP A 67 6.96 1.20 18.23
CA TRP A 67 7.27 1.07 19.66
C TRP A 67 7.69 -0.35 20.02
N PHE A 68 7.38 -1.33 19.16
CA PHE A 68 7.82 -2.71 19.30
C PHE A 68 9.01 -3.02 18.38
N GLU A 69 10.21 -2.91 18.92
CA GLU A 69 11.43 -3.34 18.25
C GLU A 69 11.69 -4.82 18.59
N SER A 70 11.55 -5.69 17.60
CA SER A 70 11.90 -7.10 17.72
C SER A 70 13.21 -7.33 16.99
N ASP A 71 14.18 -8.03 17.59
CA ASP A 71 15.46 -8.42 16.95
C ASP A 71 15.27 -9.17 15.62
N LYS A 72 14.06 -9.69 15.35
CA LYS A 72 13.70 -10.36 14.09
C LYS A 72 13.19 -9.41 13.00
N ASN A 73 13.11 -8.10 13.22
CA ASN A 73 12.70 -7.14 12.19
C ASN A 73 13.81 -6.94 11.16
N GLN A 74 13.73 -7.70 10.07
CA GLN A 74 14.59 -7.52 8.91
C GLN A 74 13.85 -6.74 7.81
N ARG A 75 14.56 -5.76 7.23
CA ARG A 75 14.10 -5.03 6.04
C ARG A 75 13.94 -6.02 4.88
N LEU A 76 13.04 -5.72 3.95
CA LEU A 76 13.02 -6.48 2.71
C LEU A 76 14.33 -6.27 1.97
N GLU A 77 14.79 -7.31 1.28
CA GLU A 77 15.91 -7.21 0.37
C GLU A 77 15.62 -6.15 -0.71
N GLN A 78 16.65 -5.40 -1.11
CA GLN A 78 16.48 -4.28 -2.04
C GLN A 78 15.93 -4.73 -3.41
N HIS A 79 16.32 -5.93 -3.85
CA HIS A 79 15.82 -6.53 -5.09
C HIS A 79 14.31 -6.82 -5.02
N LEU A 80 13.86 -7.48 -3.96
CA LEU A 80 12.43 -7.76 -3.74
C LEU A 80 11.62 -6.48 -3.62
N THR A 81 12.13 -5.49 -2.88
CA THR A 81 11.51 -4.17 -2.73
C THR A 81 11.27 -3.51 -4.10
N ARG A 82 12.29 -3.48 -4.97
CA ARG A 82 12.17 -2.91 -6.31
C ARG A 82 11.18 -3.67 -7.20
N SER A 83 11.21 -5.01 -7.16
CA SER A 83 10.28 -5.84 -7.93
C SER A 83 8.83 -5.66 -7.49
N LEU A 84 8.57 -5.62 -6.18
CA LEU A 84 7.23 -5.40 -5.61
C LEU A 84 6.70 -3.99 -5.93
N ILE A 85 7.56 -2.97 -5.89
CA ILE A 85 7.21 -1.61 -6.31
C ILE A 85 6.86 -1.58 -7.81
N GLY A 86 7.69 -2.21 -8.65
CA GLY A 86 7.42 -2.29 -10.10
C GLY A 86 6.11 -3.00 -10.40
N LEU A 87 5.83 -4.12 -9.72
CA LEU A 87 4.58 -4.86 -9.86
C LEU A 87 3.38 -4.03 -9.38
N SER A 88 3.49 -3.38 -8.22
CA SER A 88 2.46 -2.50 -7.68
C SER A 88 2.10 -1.38 -8.65
N LEU A 89 3.11 -0.69 -9.20
CA LEU A 89 2.91 0.38 -10.18
C LEU A 89 2.25 -0.14 -11.46
N LEU A 90 2.65 -1.32 -11.95
CA LEU A 90 2.00 -1.94 -13.10
C LEU A 90 0.50 -2.19 -12.85
N LEU A 91 0.14 -2.74 -11.69
CA LEU A 91 -1.26 -3.01 -11.34
C LEU A 91 -2.10 -1.74 -11.17
N ILE A 92 -1.50 -0.66 -10.65
CA ILE A 92 -2.12 0.66 -10.49
C ILE A 92 -2.33 1.32 -11.86
N LEU A 93 -1.35 1.25 -12.76
CA LEU A 93 -1.39 1.89 -14.08
C LEU A 93 -2.23 1.13 -15.10
N LEU A 94 -2.39 -0.19 -14.94
CA LEU A 94 -3.17 -1.04 -15.83
C LEU A 94 -4.57 -0.48 -16.13
N PRO A 95 -5.41 -0.12 -15.15
CA PRO A 95 -6.73 0.42 -15.43
C PRO A 95 -6.68 1.73 -16.19
N PHE A 96 -5.69 2.60 -15.97
CA PHE A 96 -5.52 3.85 -16.72
C PHE A 96 -5.13 3.60 -18.18
N ALA A 97 -4.40 2.52 -18.47
CA ALA A 97 -3.97 2.17 -19.82
C ALA A 97 -5.07 1.45 -20.64
N VAL A 98 -5.92 0.64 -20.00
CA VAL A 98 -7.02 -0.08 -20.66
C VAL A 98 -7.95 0.81 -21.52
N PRO A 99 -8.46 1.97 -21.05
CA PRO A 99 -9.30 2.85 -21.85
C PRO A 99 -8.54 3.59 -22.96
N LEU A 100 -7.20 3.70 -22.90
CA LEU A 100 -6.39 4.26 -23.99
C LEU A 100 -6.16 3.27 -25.15
N LEU A 101 -6.34 1.98 -24.91
CA LEU A 101 -6.16 0.91 -25.90
C LEU A 101 -7.47 0.58 -26.66
N LYS A 102 -8.58 1.24 -26.32
CA LYS A 102 -9.88 1.14 -27.01
C LYS A 102 -10.13 2.38 -27.85
#